data_AF-A0A6V7L2L3-F1
#
_entry.id   AF-A0A6V7L2L3-F1
#
_cell.length_a   1.000
_cell.length_b   1.000
_cell.length_c   1.000
_cell.angle_alpha   90.00
_cell.angle_beta   90.00
_cell.angle_gamma   90.00
#
_symmetry.space_group_name_H-M   'P 1'
#
loop_
_entity.id
_entity.type
_entity.pdbx_description
1 polymer ?
#
loop_
_entity_poly.entity_id
_entity_poly.type
_entity_poly.pdbx_seq_one_letter_code
_entity_poly.pdbx_strand_id
1 'polypeptide(L)'
;MLMLAKFLAGLTIGTTLCASPIYLGEIASVRIRGAMSSTICVMFNIGLLFAYTIVPRLSIPATALTFLIVSIIALIALWLTPESPYYLMMSGRYEEAEGILEKLR
;
A
#
# COMPACT_ATOMS: atom_id res chain seq x y z
N MET A 1 -25.81 -3.81 -8.51
CA MET A 1 -24.58 -4.33 -7.87
C MET A 1 -23.29 -3.71 -8.40
N LEU A 2 -23.05 -3.66 -9.72
CA LEU A 2 -21.77 -3.20 -10.28
C LEU A 2 -21.37 -1.76 -9.88
N MET A 3 -22.33 -0.82 -9.83
CA MET A 3 -22.06 0.57 -9.43
C MET A 3 -21.61 0.70 -7.97
N LEU A 4 -22.24 -0.06 -7.06
CA LEU A 4 -21.81 -0.13 -5.66
C LEU A 4 -20.40 -0.69 -5.54
N ALA A 5 -20.08 -1.77 -6.26
CA ALA A 5 -18.74 -2.33 -6.28
C ALA A 5 -17.69 -1.31 -6.78
N LYS A 6 -18.00 -0.53 -7.82
CA LYS A 6 -17.11 0.54 -8.31
C LYS A 6 -16.96 1.68 -7.31
N PHE A 7 -18.03 2.04 -6.61
CA PHE A 7 -17.99 3.06 -5.56
C PHE A 7 -17.09 2.63 -4.39
N LEU A 8 -17.26 1.39 -3.90
CA LEU A 8 -16.39 0.83 -2.85
C LEU A 8 -14.93 0.74 -3.32
N ALA A 9 -14.69 0.26 -4.54
CA ALA A 9 -13.35 0.20 -5.11
C ALA A 9 -12.69 1.59 -5.18
N GLY A 10 -13.45 2.62 -5.57
CA GLY A 10 -12.97 4.00 -5.59
C GLY A 10 -12.58 4.51 -4.20
N LEU A 11 -13.38 4.21 -3.18
CA LEU A 11 -13.06 4.56 -1.79
C LEU A 11 -11.76 3.89 -1.33
N THR A 12 -11.60 2.59 -1.60
CA THR A 12 -10.37 1.85 -1.25
C THR A 12 -9.14 2.42 -1.95
N ILE A 13 -9.24 2.72 -3.25
CA ILE A 13 -8.11 3.31 -4.00
C ILE A 13 -7.72 4.67 -3.40
N GLY A 14 -8.71 5.51 -3.06
CA GLY A 14 -8.46 6.81 -2.45
C GLY A 14 -7.79 6.71 -1.07
N THR A 15 -8.26 5.82 -0.21
CA THR A 15 -7.65 5.64 1.12
C THR A 15 -6.22 5.11 1.02
N THR A 16 -5.95 4.16 0.12
CA THR A 16 -4.58 3.64 -0.08
C THR A 16 -3.64 4.70 -0.62
N LEU A 17 -4.06 5.50 -1.61
CA LEU A 17 -3.26 6.58 -2.18
C LEU A 17 -2.89 7.66 -1.16
N CYS A 18 -3.74 7.91 -0.17
CA CYS A 18 -3.44 8.82 0.93
C CYS A 18 -2.59 8.16 2.03
N ALA A 19 -2.91 6.93 2.43
CA ALA A 19 -2.24 6.24 3.52
C ALA A 19 -0.78 5.86 3.20
N SER A 20 -0.50 5.40 1.98
CA SER A 20 0.85 4.97 1.57
C SER A 20 1.92 6.06 1.70
N PRO A 21 1.75 7.29 1.16
CA PRO A 21 2.74 8.36 1.32
C PRO A 21 2.81 8.92 2.75
N ILE A 22 1.73 8.83 3.55
CA ILE A 22 1.74 9.23 4.96
C ILE A 22 2.64 8.27 5.75
N TYR A 23 2.38 6.97 5.66
CA TYR A 23 3.19 5.93 6.30
C TYR A 23 4.66 6.04 5.89
N LEU A 24 4.92 6.23 4.60
CA LEU A 24 6.28 6.37 4.11
C LEU A 24 6.92 7.70 4.54
N GLY A 25 6.14 8.77 4.69
CA GLY A 25 6.61 10.05 5.20
C GLY A 25 6.96 10.01 6.69
N GLU A 26 6.31 9.14 7.46
CA GLU A 26 6.60 8.91 8.88
C GLU A 26 7.85 8.05 9.07
N ILE A 27 8.15 7.17 8.11
CA ILE A 27 9.30 6.26 8.18
C ILE A 27 10.55 6.79 7.44
N ALA A 28 10.38 7.61 6.41
CA ALA A 28 11.50 8.08 5.60
C ALA A 28 12.27 9.21 6.28
N SER A 29 13.59 9.08 6.33
CA SER A 29 14.47 10.20 6.74
C SER A 29 14.39 11.34 5.72
N VAL A 30 14.58 12.59 6.19
CA VAL A 30 14.44 13.83 5.39
C VAL A 30 15.24 13.78 4.07
N ARG A 31 16.35 13.04 4.04
CA ARG A 31 17.24 12.92 2.89
C ARG A 31 16.72 11.97 1.79
N ILE A 32 15.95 10.93 2.15
CA ILE A 32 15.46 9.91 1.20
C ILE A 32 13.98 10.05 0.85
N ARG A 33 13.28 11.00 1.49
CA ARG A 33 11.82 11.20 1.31
C ARG A 33 11.42 11.40 -0.16
N GLY A 34 12.24 12.13 -0.93
CA GLY A 34 12.02 12.32 -2.38
C GLY A 34 12.16 11.02 -3.18
N ALA A 35 13.22 10.24 -2.92
CA ALA A 35 13.43 8.94 -3.56
C ALA A 35 12.30 7.96 -3.21
N MET A 36 11.89 7.93 -1.94
CA MET A 36 10.79 7.10 -1.43
C MET A 36 9.45 7.41 -2.11
N SER A 37 9.10 8.70 -2.26
CA SER A 37 7.90 9.10 -3.00
C SER A 37 7.98 8.69 -4.47
N SER A 38 9.14 8.84 -5.12
CA SER A 38 9.33 8.40 -6.49
C SER A 38 9.18 6.88 -6.65
N THR A 39 9.63 6.09 -5.68
CA THR A 39 9.45 4.62 -5.67
C THR A 39 7.98 4.24 -5.62
N ILE A 40 7.14 4.91 -4.82
CA ILE A 40 5.68 4.67 -4.83
C ILE A 40 5.11 4.90 -6.24
N CYS A 41 5.47 6.02 -6.88
CA CYS A 41 5.00 6.33 -8.23
C CYS A 41 5.47 5.29 -9.25
N VAL A 42 6.72 4.83 -9.17
CA VAL A 42 7.25 3.78 -10.06
C VAL A 42 6.49 2.47 -9.85
N MET A 43 6.27 2.05 -8.60
CA MET A 43 5.51 0.82 -8.30
C MET A 43 4.06 0.91 -8.80
N PHE A 44 3.42 2.07 -8.66
CA PHE A 44 2.08 2.31 -9.21
C PHE A 44 2.06 2.14 -10.73
N ASN A 45 3.04 2.72 -11.44
CA ASN A 45 3.16 2.58 -12.88
C ASN A 45 3.43 1.13 -13.32
N ILE A 46 4.25 0.37 -12.58
CA ILE A 46 4.51 -1.04 -12.85
C ILE A 46 3.21 -1.86 -12.70
N GLY A 47 2.44 -1.63 -11.64
CA GLY A 47 1.15 -2.29 -11.46
C GLY A 47 0.16 -1.98 -12.59
N LEU A 48 0.13 -0.73 -13.04
CA LEU A 48 -0.68 -0.30 -14.16
C LEU A 48 -0.25 -0.98 -15.48
N LEU A 49 1.06 -1.07 -15.73
CA LEU A 49 1.62 -1.76 -16.90
C LEU A 49 1.24 -3.25 -16.90
N PHE A 50 1.33 -3.90 -15.73
CA PHE A 50 0.92 -5.30 -15.55
C PHE A 50 -0.57 -5.47 -15.85
N ALA A 51 -1.43 -4.60 -15.32
CA ALA A 51 -2.87 -4.63 -15.59
C ALA A 51 -3.17 -4.47 -17.09
N TYR A 52 -2.57 -3.49 -17.77
CA TYR A 52 -2.79 -3.30 -19.21
C TYR A 52 -2.25 -4.44 -20.07
N THR A 53 -1.25 -5.18 -19.59
CA THR A 53 -0.63 -6.29 -20.34
C THR A 53 -1.40 -7.60 -20.19
N ILE A 54 -2.00 -7.84 -19.01
CA ILE A 54 -2.62 -9.12 -18.66
C ILE A 54 -4.13 -9.07 -18.82
N VAL A 55 -4.79 -8.00 -18.36
CA VAL A 55 -6.26 -7.90 -18.39
C VAL A 55 -6.85 -8.09 -19.80
N PRO A 56 -6.28 -7.53 -20.89
CA PRO A 56 -6.83 -7.74 -22.24
C PRO A 56 -6.68 -9.17 -22.77
N ARG A 57 -5.76 -9.97 -22.20
CA ARG A 57 -5.51 -11.35 -22.61
C ARG A 57 -6.34 -12.36 -21.82
N LEU A 58 -6.96 -11.94 -20.73
CA LEU A 58 -7.72 -12.81 -19.83
C LEU A 58 -9.23 -12.60 -19.99
N SER A 59 -9.99 -13.67 -19.81
CA SER A 59 -11.45 -13.59 -19.69
C SER A 59 -11.84 -12.89 -18.38
N ILE A 60 -13.04 -12.27 -18.35
CA ILE A 60 -13.58 -11.57 -17.17
C ILE A 60 -13.43 -12.36 -15.85
N PRO A 61 -13.76 -13.67 -15.77
CA PRO A 61 -13.60 -14.43 -14.53
C PRO A 61 -12.13 -14.68 -14.17
N ALA A 62 -11.25 -14.89 -15.16
CA ALA A 62 -9.82 -15.07 -14.91
C ALA A 62 -9.18 -13.78 -14.38
N THR A 63 -9.59 -12.63 -14.91
CA THR A 63 -9.17 -11.31 -14.41
C THR A 63 -9.60 -11.13 -12.95
N ALA A 64 -10.85 -11.45 -12.59
CA ALA A 64 -11.31 -11.38 -11.21
C ALA A 64 -10.47 -12.26 -10.25
N LEU A 65 -10.10 -13.47 -10.68
CA LEU A 65 -9.23 -14.36 -9.90
C LEU A 65 -7.83 -13.76 -9.71
N THR A 66 -7.24 -13.16 -10.74
CA THR A 66 -5.92 -12.52 -10.62
C THR A 66 -5.92 -11.36 -9.63
N PHE A 67 -6.94 -10.49 -9.66
CA PHE A 67 -7.08 -9.41 -8.68
C PHE A 67 -7.29 -9.94 -7.26
N LEU A 68 -8.03 -11.03 -7.11
CA LEU A 68 -8.22 -11.68 -5.82
C LEU A 68 -6.91 -12.23 -5.25
N ILE A 69 -6.10 -12.91 -6.05
CA ILE A 69 -4.77 -13.41 -5.65
C ILE A 69 -3.86 -12.25 -5.22
N VAL A 70 -3.80 -11.17 -6.01
CA VAL A 70 -3.01 -9.98 -5.68
C VAL A 70 -3.49 -9.35 -4.37
N SER A 71 -4.81 -9.30 -4.15
CA SER A 71 -5.39 -8.75 -2.91
C SER A 71 -5.03 -9.59 -1.68
N ILE A 72 -5.01 -10.92 -1.81
CA ILE A 72 -4.59 -11.82 -0.72
C ILE A 72 -3.10 -11.63 -0.40
N ILE A 73 -2.25 -11.54 -1.43
CA ILE A 73 -0.81 -11.28 -1.25
C ILE A 73 -0.60 -9.94 -0.54
N ALA A 74 -1.33 -8.89 -0.95
CA ALA A 74 -1.27 -7.59 -0.32
C ALA A 74 -1.73 -7.62 1.15
N LEU A 75 -2.78 -8.40 1.47
CA LEU A 75 -3.26 -8.57 2.83
C LEU A 75 -2.19 -9.23 3.73
N ILE A 76 -1.54 -10.29 3.22
CA ILE A 76 -0.45 -10.96 3.93
C ILE A 76 0.71 -9.98 4.12
N ALA A 77 1.12 -9.26 3.07
CA ALA A 77 2.20 -8.28 3.15
C ALA A 77 1.92 -7.18 4.18
N LEU A 78 0.68 -6.69 4.24
CA LEU A 78 0.27 -5.70 5.24
C LEU A 78 0.39 -6.27 6.67
N TRP A 79 0.05 -7.54 6.87
CA TRP A 79 0.12 -8.19 8.17
C TRP A 79 1.57 -8.40 8.67
N LEU A 80 2.53 -8.55 7.75
CA LEU A 80 3.96 -8.57 8.10
C LEU A 80 4.56 -7.18 8.29
N THR A 81 3.91 -6.12 7.79
CA THR A 81 4.46 -4.77 7.83
C THR A 81 4.27 -4.18 9.23
N PRO A 82 5.34 -3.70 9.89
CA PRO A 82 5.21 -3.10 11.22
C PRO A 82 4.38 -1.82 11.14
N GLU A 83 3.58 -1.59 12.18
CA GLU A 83 2.77 -0.38 12.30
C GLU A 83 3.64 0.88 12.32
N SER A 84 3.07 2.01 11.89
CA SER A 84 3.81 3.28 11.89
C SER A 84 4.28 3.63 13.32
N PRO A 85 5.53 4.06 13.51
CA PRO A 85 6.04 4.49 14.82
C PRO A 85 5.21 5.65 15.41
N TYR A 86 4.60 6.50 14.58
CA TYR A 86 3.71 7.56 15.04
C TYR A 86 2.39 7.00 15.58
N TYR A 87 1.82 6.00 14.90
CA TYR A 87 0.62 5.29 15.37
C TYR A 87 0.86 4.55 16.69
N LEU A 88 2.04 3.91 16.84
CA LEU A 88 2.44 3.22 18.05
C LEU A 88 2.63 4.18 19.23
N MET A 89 3.23 5.35 18.99
CA MET A 89 3.33 6.42 20.00
C MET A 89 1.94 6.92 20.43
N MET A 90 1.04 7.16 19.48
CA MET A 90 -0.31 7.64 19.78
C MET A 90 -1.19 6.61 20.51
N SER A 91 -0.91 5.32 20.29
CA SER A 91 -1.60 4.19 20.94
C SER A 91 -0.98 3.78 22.29
N GLY A 92 0.00 4.53 22.80
CA GLY A 92 0.65 4.29 24.10
C GLY A 92 1.62 3.11 24.14
N ARG A 93 2.01 2.54 22.98
CA ARG A 93 2.98 1.44 22.85
C ARG A 93 4.39 1.99 22.63
N TYR A 94 4.90 2.68 23.66
CA TYR A 94 6.15 3.42 23.58
C TYR A 94 7.39 2.53 23.33
N GLU A 95 7.47 1.33 23.92
CA GLU A 95 8.60 0.40 23.73
C GLU A 95 8.74 -0.08 22.27
N GLU A 96 7.62 -0.35 21.60
CA GLU A 96 7.63 -0.77 20.19
C GLU A 96 7.95 0.38 19.24
N ALA A 97 7.47 1.59 19.57
CA ALA A 97 7.82 2.79 18.84
C ALA A 97 9.33 3.08 18.94
N GLU A 98 9.93 2.93 20.12
CA GLU A 98 11.36 3.13 20.35
C GLU A 98 12.19 2.12 19.54
N GLY A 99 11.81 0.84 19.52
CA GLY A 99 12.49 -0.18 18.71
C GLY A 99 12.42 0.05 17.19
N ILE A 100 11.36 0.67 16.67
CA ILE A 100 11.26 1.07 15.26
C ILE A 100 12.08 2.34 15.00
N LEU A 101 12.04 3.32 15.92
CA LEU A 101 12.82 4.55 15.82
C LEU A 101 14.34 4.28 15.87
N GLU A 102 14.80 3.33 16.69
CA GLU A 102 16.20 2.91 16.72
C GLU A 102 16.66 2.29 15.41
N LYS A 103 15.80 1.53 14.71
CA LYS A 103 16.10 0.98 13.38
C LYS A 103 16.13 2.03 12.26
N LEU A 104 15.48 3.17 12.46
CA LEU A 104 15.39 4.27 11.49
C LEU A 104 16.53 5.29 11.62
N ARG A 105 17.20 5.33 12.78
CA ARG A 105 18.27 6.28 13.09
C ARG A 105 19.60 5.87 12.47
#